data_AF-A0AAD6PP57-F1
#
_entry.id   AF-A0AAD6PP57-F1
#
_cell.length_a   1.000
_cell.length_b   1.000
_cell.length_c   1.000
_cell.angle_alpha   90.00
_cell.angle_beta   90.00
_cell.angle_gamma   90.00
#
_symmetry.space_group_name_H-M   'P 1'
#
loop_
_entity.id
_entity.type
_entity.pdbx_description
1 polymer ?
#
loop_
_entity_poly.entity_id
_entity_poly.type
_entity_poly.pdbx_seq_one_letter_code
_entity_poly.pdbx_strand_id
1 'polypeptide(L)'
;MQSQRSSYQRDQFEGQRGRQDEDESRRHQQDRNRNVFGGFDEQILAEAFNINTRLARSMRNEKDNRGIIVRAEHELQVVSPHQSREEEEREIEYRGGRGGRFNGIEETFCTARLKHNINDRERADFFNPRAGRLTTVNSLNLPILRSVQLSVERGVLYPNAMMSPHWNMNAHSIIYITRGNGRIQIVGDNGQTIFDGEVREGQVVTAPQSFAVVKKAGSQGFEWVSFKTNDNAQVSQLAGRVSTIRGLPVEVVANSFQISREDARRLKNNREEVSVFSPSQSGRSDEIA
;
A
#
# COMPACT_ATOMS: atom_id res chain seq x y z
N MET A 1 27.23 -51.86 22.84
CA MET A 1 27.23 -50.71 23.78
C MET A 1 27.62 -49.35 23.16
N GLN A 2 27.92 -49.24 21.86
CA GLN A 2 28.29 -47.94 21.26
C GLN A 2 27.11 -47.16 20.62
N SER A 3 26.00 -47.83 20.29
CA SER A 3 24.85 -47.19 19.61
C SER A 3 23.96 -46.34 20.56
N GLN A 4 23.88 -46.68 21.85
CA GLN A 4 23.05 -45.93 22.81
C GLN A 4 23.71 -44.64 23.34
N ARG A 5 25.04 -44.48 23.24
CA ARG A 5 25.72 -43.23 23.68
C ARG A 5 25.56 -42.07 22.70
N SER A 6 25.26 -42.35 21.44
CA SER A 6 25.13 -41.32 20.39
C SER A 6 23.76 -40.62 20.38
N SER A 7 22.69 -41.27 20.85
CA SER A 7 21.36 -40.65 20.94
C SER A 7 21.26 -39.67 22.11
N TYR A 8 21.80 -40.03 23.27
CA TYR A 8 21.82 -39.15 24.45
C TYR A 8 22.62 -37.86 24.24
N GLN A 9 23.68 -37.87 23.41
CA GLN A 9 24.42 -36.66 23.05
C GLN A 9 23.70 -35.78 22.04
N ARG A 10 22.89 -36.35 21.14
CA ARG A 10 22.06 -35.56 20.20
C ARG A 10 20.91 -34.85 20.91
N ASP A 11 20.23 -35.53 21.83
CA ASP A 11 19.12 -34.95 22.59
C ASP A 11 19.59 -33.81 23.53
N GLN A 12 20.82 -33.87 24.06
CA GLN A 12 21.40 -32.77 24.85
C GLN A 12 21.78 -31.54 24.00
N PHE A 13 22.22 -31.74 22.76
CA PHE A 13 22.56 -30.65 21.84
C PHE A 13 21.31 -29.97 21.26
N GLU A 14 20.24 -30.72 20.98
CA GLU A 14 18.95 -30.16 20.54
C GLU A 14 18.21 -29.45 21.69
N GLY A 15 18.27 -29.98 22.91
CA GLY A 15 17.72 -29.31 24.10
C GLY A 15 18.47 -28.03 24.51
N GLN A 16 19.76 -27.89 24.18
CA GLN A 16 20.52 -26.65 24.40
C GLN A 16 20.25 -25.60 23.32
N ARG A 17 20.05 -26.00 22.05
CA ARG A 17 19.63 -25.08 20.98
C ARG A 17 18.21 -24.55 21.20
N GLY A 18 17.26 -25.41 21.57
CA GLY A 18 15.90 -24.97 21.88
C GLY A 18 15.83 -23.98 23.06
N ARG A 19 16.69 -24.12 24.07
CA ARG A 19 16.81 -23.16 25.18
C ARG A 19 17.50 -21.86 24.78
N GLN A 20 18.51 -21.90 23.90
CA GLN A 20 19.15 -20.70 23.36
C GLN A 20 18.20 -19.92 22.45
N ASP A 21 17.43 -20.60 21.59
CA ASP A 21 16.44 -19.98 20.72
C ASP A 21 15.27 -19.38 21.53
N GLU A 22 14.81 -20.02 22.61
CA GLU A 22 13.81 -19.46 23.52
C GLU A 22 14.34 -18.25 24.33
N ASP A 23 15.60 -18.29 24.79
CA ASP A 23 16.22 -17.16 25.51
C ASP A 23 16.55 -15.99 24.57
N GLU A 24 16.95 -16.23 23.32
CA GLU A 24 17.10 -15.19 22.29
C GLU A 24 15.76 -14.60 21.88
N SER A 25 14.72 -15.42 21.74
CA SER A 25 13.34 -14.96 21.50
C SER A 25 12.83 -14.07 22.62
N ARG A 26 13.10 -14.45 23.89
CA ARG A 26 12.73 -13.67 25.08
C ARG A 26 13.55 -12.39 25.22
N ARG A 27 14.85 -12.41 24.90
CA ARG A 27 15.69 -11.20 24.83
C ARG A 27 15.23 -10.26 23.72
N HIS A 28 14.89 -10.78 22.54
CA HIS A 28 14.33 -9.99 21.45
C HIS A 28 12.94 -9.41 21.79
N GLN A 29 12.13 -10.08 22.60
CA GLN A 29 10.86 -9.53 23.08
C GLN A 29 11.05 -8.46 24.17
N GLN A 30 12.03 -8.62 25.07
CA GLN A 30 12.38 -7.62 26.07
C GLN A 30 13.03 -6.35 25.47
N ASP A 31 13.79 -6.49 24.39
CA ASP A 31 14.39 -5.34 23.68
C ASP A 31 13.39 -4.58 22.80
N ARG A 32 12.31 -5.23 22.33
CA ARG A 32 11.31 -4.61 21.44
C ARG A 32 10.42 -3.54 22.09
N ASN A 33 10.29 -3.55 23.42
CA ASN A 33 9.37 -2.66 24.16
C ASN A 33 10.08 -1.54 24.94
N ARG A 34 11.37 -1.29 24.67
CA ARG A 34 12.08 -0.18 25.31
C ARG A 34 11.70 1.13 24.62
N ASN A 35 11.27 2.11 25.43
CA ASN A 35 11.12 3.48 24.96
C ASN A 35 12.48 4.20 25.00
N VAL A 36 12.55 5.37 24.35
CA VAL A 36 13.77 6.19 24.31
C VAL A 36 14.28 6.59 25.69
N PHE A 37 13.38 6.76 26.67
CA PHE A 37 13.74 7.16 28.04
C PHE A 37 14.49 6.06 28.79
N GLY A 38 14.22 4.79 28.51
CA GLY A 38 14.92 3.66 29.15
C GLY A 38 16.44 3.70 28.99
N GLY A 39 16.95 4.33 27.93
CA GLY A 39 18.38 4.47 27.65
C GLY A 39 19.09 5.62 28.38
N PHE A 40 18.36 6.55 29.00
CA PHE A 40 18.96 7.65 29.75
C PHE A 40 19.11 7.30 31.24
N ASP A 41 20.09 7.94 31.89
CA ASP A 41 20.27 7.87 33.33
C ASP A 41 19.07 8.50 34.07
N GLU A 42 18.66 7.86 35.18
CA GLU A 42 17.48 8.25 35.95
C GLU A 42 17.62 9.66 36.56
N GLN A 43 18.83 10.02 37.04
CA GLN A 43 19.08 11.32 37.67
C GLN A 43 19.12 12.43 36.61
N ILE A 44 19.77 12.18 35.47
CA ILE A 44 19.78 13.12 34.35
C ILE A 44 18.36 13.37 33.83
N LEU A 45 17.54 12.33 33.69
CA LEU A 45 16.13 12.49 33.31
C LEU A 45 15.35 13.29 34.36
N ALA A 46 15.56 13.01 35.63
CA ALA A 46 14.89 13.73 36.72
C ALA A 46 15.25 15.22 36.70
N GLU A 47 16.52 15.55 36.51
CA GLU A 47 17.00 16.93 36.40
C GLU A 47 16.46 17.62 35.14
N ALA A 48 16.54 16.97 33.97
CA ALA A 48 16.13 17.54 32.69
C ALA A 48 14.63 17.88 32.64
N PHE A 49 13.77 17.04 33.24
CA PHE A 49 12.34 17.27 33.34
C PHE A 49 11.93 18.04 34.60
N ASN A 50 12.88 18.34 35.51
CA ASN A 50 12.63 18.93 36.82
C ASN A 50 11.55 18.16 37.62
N ILE A 51 11.72 16.84 37.71
CA ILE A 51 10.83 15.90 38.40
C ILE A 51 11.61 15.07 39.42
N ASN A 52 10.89 14.34 40.28
CA ASN A 52 11.55 13.38 41.15
C ASN A 52 12.00 12.11 40.38
N THR A 53 13.00 11.43 40.94
CA THR A 53 13.59 10.21 40.37
C THR A 53 12.58 9.07 40.23
N ARG A 54 11.55 9.00 41.07
CA ARG A 54 10.47 8.00 40.94
C ARG A 54 9.66 8.21 39.66
N LEU A 55 9.33 9.45 39.29
CA LEU A 55 8.64 9.77 38.04
C LEU A 55 9.55 9.51 36.83
N ALA A 56 10.83 9.89 36.92
CA ALA A 56 11.81 9.56 35.89
C ALA A 56 11.92 8.04 35.67
N ARG A 57 11.94 7.25 36.76
CA ARG A 57 11.90 5.79 36.71
C ARG A 57 10.63 5.26 36.04
N SER A 58 9.48 5.85 36.33
CA SER A 58 8.23 5.50 35.65
C SER A 58 8.31 5.79 34.15
N MET A 59 8.88 6.91 33.71
CA MET A 59 9.03 7.23 32.28
C MET A 59 9.88 6.19 31.54
N ARG A 60 10.88 5.60 32.20
CA ARG A 60 11.73 4.53 31.65
C ARG A 60 10.95 3.22 31.39
N ASN A 61 9.81 3.02 32.07
CA ASN A 61 8.88 1.89 31.88
C ASN A 61 9.55 0.49 31.84
N GLU A 62 10.66 0.28 32.55
CA GLU A 62 11.45 -0.96 32.49
C GLU A 62 10.71 -2.22 32.96
N LYS A 63 9.65 -2.05 33.76
CA LYS A 63 8.85 -3.14 34.33
C LYS A 63 7.43 -3.21 33.75
N ASP A 64 7.17 -2.50 32.66
CA ASP A 64 5.86 -2.45 32.02
C ASP A 64 5.75 -3.47 30.88
N ASN A 65 4.80 -4.40 31.02
CA ASN A 65 4.56 -5.47 30.04
C ASN A 65 3.35 -5.22 29.13
N ARG A 66 2.77 -4.01 29.14
CA ARG A 66 1.57 -3.68 28.34
C ARG A 66 1.85 -3.49 26.84
N GLY A 67 3.11 -3.26 26.45
CA GLY A 67 3.50 -3.02 25.06
C GLY A 67 3.20 -1.59 24.59
N ILE A 68 3.26 -1.35 23.27
CA ILE A 68 3.13 -0.01 22.66
C ILE A 68 1.69 0.48 22.47
N ILE A 69 0.69 -0.39 22.64
CA ILE A 69 -0.74 -0.05 22.60
C ILE A 69 -1.32 -0.35 23.97
N VAL A 70 -1.73 0.68 24.70
CA VAL A 70 -2.29 0.57 26.06
C VAL A 70 -3.79 0.87 26.06
N ARG A 71 -4.54 0.17 26.91
CA ARG A 71 -5.97 0.45 27.13
C ARG A 71 -6.10 1.61 28.12
N ALA A 72 -6.81 2.66 27.73
CA ALA A 72 -7.32 3.64 28.68
C ALA A 72 -8.55 3.04 29.39
N GLU A 73 -8.54 2.99 30.72
CA GLU A 73 -9.67 2.45 31.51
C GLU A 73 -10.90 3.37 31.46
N HIS A 74 -10.67 4.67 31.28
CA HIS A 74 -11.68 5.70 31.17
C HIS A 74 -11.63 6.36 29.78
N GLU A 75 -12.63 7.17 29.46
CA GLU A 75 -12.65 7.96 28.23
C GLU A 75 -11.41 8.85 28.12
N LEU A 76 -10.74 8.80 26.96
CA LEU A 76 -9.54 9.59 26.70
C LEU A 76 -9.93 11.06 26.48
N GLN A 77 -9.67 11.90 27.49
CA GLN A 77 -9.97 13.32 27.44
C GLN A 77 -8.92 14.07 26.62
N VAL A 78 -9.34 14.64 25.49
CA VAL A 78 -8.50 15.48 24.61
C VAL A 78 -9.25 16.75 24.24
N VAL A 79 -8.51 17.84 24.04
CA VAL A 79 -9.08 19.07 23.48
C VAL A 79 -9.32 18.84 21.99
N SER A 80 -10.58 18.73 21.60
CA SER A 80 -11.02 18.59 20.21
C SER A 80 -12.13 19.61 19.94
N PRO A 81 -12.17 20.25 18.75
CA PRO A 81 -13.33 21.04 18.36
C PRO A 81 -14.59 20.17 18.43
N HIS A 82 -15.69 20.78 18.89
CA HIS A 82 -17.01 20.14 18.88
C HIS A 82 -17.43 19.96 17.41
N GLN A 83 -17.74 18.73 16.99
CA GLN A 83 -18.17 18.48 15.61
C GLN A 83 -19.64 18.90 15.44
N SER A 84 -19.88 20.19 15.17
CA SER A 84 -21.16 20.62 14.61
C SER A 84 -21.07 20.56 13.07
N ARG A 85 -22.05 19.95 12.40
CA ARG A 85 -22.10 19.89 10.92
C ARG A 85 -22.05 21.29 10.28
N GLU A 86 -22.52 22.30 10.99
CA GLU A 86 -22.51 23.69 10.56
C GLU A 86 -21.11 24.32 10.55
N GLU A 87 -20.16 23.83 11.37
CA GLU A 87 -18.78 24.30 11.36
C GLU A 87 -17.95 23.71 10.22
N GLU A 88 -18.20 22.45 9.82
CA GLU A 88 -17.57 21.86 8.62
C GLU A 88 -17.94 22.60 7.33
N GLU A 89 -19.20 23.07 7.21
CA GLU A 89 -19.65 23.87 6.07
C GLU A 89 -19.05 25.28 6.09
N ARG A 90 -18.91 25.90 7.28
CA ARG A 90 -18.27 27.22 7.42
C ARG A 90 -16.77 27.18 7.11
N GLU A 91 -16.03 26.14 7.48
CA GLU A 91 -14.60 26.03 7.14
C GLU A 91 -14.33 25.98 5.63
N ILE A 92 -15.26 25.45 4.83
CA ILE A 92 -15.16 25.44 3.37
C ILE A 92 -15.38 26.86 2.82
N GLU A 93 -16.29 27.62 3.41
CA GLU A 93 -16.66 28.99 2.99
C GLU A 93 -15.58 30.03 3.36
N TYR A 94 -14.91 29.89 4.51
CA TYR A 94 -13.85 30.79 4.96
C TYR A 94 -12.57 30.76 4.10
N ARG A 95 -12.35 29.71 3.30
CA ARG A 95 -11.22 29.66 2.35
C ARG A 95 -11.36 30.61 1.14
N GLY A 96 -12.51 31.26 0.97
CA GLY A 96 -12.77 32.24 -0.10
C GLY A 96 -12.44 33.70 0.23
N GLY A 97 -12.04 34.02 1.46
CA GLY A 97 -11.85 35.40 1.92
C GLY A 97 -10.55 36.06 1.45
N ARG A 98 -10.64 36.96 0.46
CA ARG A 98 -9.56 37.91 0.13
C ARG A 98 -9.39 38.93 1.27
N GLY A 99 -8.45 38.69 2.17
CA GLY A 99 -8.06 39.64 3.22
C GLY A 99 -6.55 39.58 3.48
N GLY A 100 -5.83 40.65 3.14
CA GLY A 100 -4.37 40.72 3.21
C GLY A 100 -3.80 40.73 4.62
N ARG A 101 -3.51 39.54 5.15
CA ARG A 101 -2.49 39.30 6.19
C ARG A 101 -1.69 38.09 5.74
N PHE A 102 -0.36 38.15 5.80
CA PHE A 102 0.46 36.98 5.53
C PHE A 102 0.16 35.94 6.61
N ASN A 103 -0.25 34.73 6.20
CA ASN A 103 -0.50 33.62 7.12
C ASN A 103 0.77 33.29 7.91
N GLY A 104 0.64 33.03 9.22
CA GLY A 104 1.77 32.60 10.05
C GLY A 104 2.20 31.14 9.80
N ILE A 105 3.21 30.66 10.53
CA ILE A 105 3.67 29.26 10.41
C ILE A 105 2.62 28.28 10.95
N GLU A 106 1.83 28.72 11.93
CA GLU A 106 0.71 28.01 12.54
C GLU A 106 -0.42 27.75 11.54
N GLU A 107 -0.64 28.68 10.61
CA GLU A 107 -1.68 28.59 9.56
C GLU A 107 -1.16 27.98 8.24
N THR A 108 0.12 27.64 8.15
CA THR A 108 0.75 27.13 6.92
C THR A 108 1.44 25.78 7.13
N PHE A 109 2.63 25.78 7.73
CA PHE A 109 3.45 24.58 7.90
C PHE A 109 2.90 23.67 9.00
N CYS A 110 2.53 24.22 10.16
CA CYS A 110 2.08 23.42 11.32
C CYS A 110 0.70 22.79 11.12
N THR A 111 -0.10 23.32 10.18
CA THR A 111 -1.42 22.82 9.80
C THR A 111 -1.41 22.13 8.43
N ALA A 112 -0.22 21.77 7.93
CA ALA A 112 -0.08 21.03 6.68
C ALA A 112 -0.92 19.74 6.72
N ARG A 113 -1.64 19.48 5.63
CA ARG A 113 -2.51 18.30 5.53
C ARG A 113 -1.69 17.02 5.52
N LEU A 114 -1.94 16.13 6.49
CA LEU A 114 -1.24 14.84 6.64
C LEU A 114 -2.06 13.62 6.18
N LYS A 115 -3.38 13.78 6.00
CA LYS A 115 -4.29 12.67 5.66
C LYS A 115 -5.15 12.97 4.45
N HIS A 116 -5.43 11.93 3.67
CA HIS A 116 -6.35 11.97 2.53
C HIS A 116 -7.21 10.70 2.53
N ASN A 117 -8.53 10.85 2.41
CA ASN A 117 -9.43 9.70 2.28
C ASN A 117 -9.46 9.25 0.82
N ILE A 118 -8.82 8.11 0.53
CA ILE A 118 -8.75 7.53 -0.81
C ILE A 118 -9.96 6.65 -1.15
N ASN A 119 -10.85 6.37 -0.19
CA ASN A 119 -11.96 5.44 -0.39
C ASN A 119 -13.20 6.10 -1.01
N ASP A 120 -13.24 7.44 -1.05
CA ASP A 120 -14.31 8.22 -1.66
C ASP A 120 -14.54 7.80 -3.13
N ARG A 121 -15.78 7.42 -3.46
CA ARG A 121 -16.13 6.90 -4.80
C ARG A 121 -16.23 8.01 -5.83
N GLU A 122 -16.58 9.23 -5.40
CA GLU A 122 -16.76 10.39 -6.28
C GLU A 122 -15.42 10.97 -6.75
N ARG A 123 -14.33 10.62 -6.06
CA ARG A 123 -12.96 11.05 -6.37
C ARG A 123 -12.15 10.04 -7.19
N ALA A 124 -12.82 9.11 -7.87
CA ALA A 124 -12.12 8.16 -8.74
C ALA A 124 -11.54 8.87 -9.98
N ASP A 125 -10.23 8.70 -10.23
CA ASP A 125 -9.57 9.26 -11.41
C ASP A 125 -9.95 8.48 -12.67
N PHE A 126 -10.11 7.16 -12.54
CA PHE A 126 -10.62 6.29 -13.59
C PHE A 126 -11.82 5.51 -13.07
N PHE A 127 -12.92 5.57 -13.82
CA PHE A 127 -14.14 4.86 -13.48
C PHE A 127 -14.72 4.19 -14.72
N ASN A 128 -15.08 2.93 -14.56
CA ASN A 128 -15.86 2.17 -15.54
C ASN A 128 -16.99 1.45 -14.80
N PRO A 129 -18.26 1.78 -15.11
CA PRO A 129 -19.41 1.26 -14.38
C PRO A 129 -19.59 -0.26 -14.48
N ARG A 130 -18.89 -0.93 -15.39
CA ARG A 130 -18.93 -2.39 -15.57
C ARG A 130 -17.64 -3.10 -15.15
N ALA A 131 -16.62 -2.36 -14.73
CA ALA A 131 -15.30 -2.94 -14.42
C ALA A 131 -14.75 -2.55 -13.05
N GLY A 132 -15.00 -1.31 -12.61
CA GLY A 132 -14.49 -0.82 -11.33
C GLY A 132 -13.92 0.59 -11.40
N ARG A 133 -13.01 0.90 -10.48
CA ARG A 133 -12.43 2.23 -10.30
C ARG A 133 -10.98 2.18 -9.83
N LEU A 134 -10.23 3.24 -10.15
CA LEU A 134 -8.91 3.54 -9.61
C LEU A 134 -8.91 4.95 -9.06
N THR A 135 -8.29 5.12 -7.90
CA THR A 135 -8.06 6.43 -7.25
C THR A 135 -6.60 6.51 -6.88
N THR A 136 -5.94 7.61 -7.23
CA THR A 136 -4.53 7.86 -6.97
C THR A 136 -4.39 9.05 -6.02
N VAL A 137 -3.47 8.93 -5.07
CA VAL A 137 -3.08 10.01 -4.17
C VAL A 137 -1.57 10.19 -4.32
N ASN A 138 -1.19 11.32 -4.89
CA ASN A 138 0.19 11.72 -5.13
C ASN A 138 0.44 13.13 -4.54
N SER A 139 1.60 13.72 -4.82
CA SER A 139 1.96 15.05 -4.34
C SER A 139 1.03 16.18 -4.80
N LEU A 140 0.22 15.98 -5.86
CA LEU A 140 -0.80 16.93 -6.31
C LEU A 140 -2.04 16.92 -5.41
N ASN A 141 -2.37 15.77 -4.79
CA ASN A 141 -3.53 15.62 -3.90
C ASN A 141 -3.18 15.81 -2.42
N LEU A 142 -1.95 15.46 -2.04
CA LEU A 142 -1.46 15.48 -0.66
C LEU A 142 0.01 15.95 -0.65
N PRO A 143 0.30 17.26 -0.48
CA PRO A 143 1.62 17.84 -0.72
C PRO A 143 2.78 17.22 0.06
N ILE A 144 2.54 16.69 1.28
CA ILE A 144 3.57 16.01 2.08
C ILE A 144 4.19 14.80 1.35
N LEU A 145 3.45 14.20 0.41
CA LEU A 145 3.94 13.10 -0.41
C LEU A 145 5.16 13.47 -1.25
N ARG A 146 5.31 14.75 -1.61
CA ARG A 146 6.51 15.26 -2.28
C ARG A 146 7.76 15.12 -1.42
N SER A 147 7.63 15.34 -0.11
CA SER A 147 8.76 15.25 0.83
C SER A 147 9.12 13.81 1.16
N VAL A 148 8.12 12.93 1.31
CA VAL A 148 8.36 11.51 1.63
C VAL A 148 8.63 10.65 0.40
N GLN A 149 8.46 11.18 -0.81
CA GLN A 149 8.70 10.47 -2.08
C GLN A 149 7.85 9.19 -2.22
N LEU A 150 6.57 9.28 -1.85
CA LEU A 150 5.62 8.16 -1.89
C LEU A 150 4.30 8.56 -2.54
N SER A 151 3.63 7.61 -3.18
CA SER A 151 2.26 7.76 -3.66
C SER A 151 1.45 6.50 -3.39
N VAL A 152 0.14 6.63 -3.46
CA VAL A 152 -0.79 5.54 -3.15
C VAL A 152 -1.83 5.41 -4.25
N GLU A 153 -2.12 4.19 -4.67
CA GLU A 153 -3.19 3.87 -5.62
C GLU A 153 -4.15 2.90 -4.94
N ARG A 154 -5.44 3.23 -4.93
CA ARG A 154 -6.50 2.31 -4.54
C ARG A 154 -7.21 1.82 -5.78
N GLY A 155 -7.35 0.50 -5.90
CA GLY A 155 -8.15 -0.12 -6.94
C GLY A 155 -9.31 -0.92 -6.38
N VAL A 156 -10.42 -0.88 -7.13
CA VAL A 156 -11.59 -1.73 -6.93
C VAL A 156 -11.96 -2.29 -8.29
N LEU A 157 -11.91 -3.61 -8.44
CA LEU A 157 -12.40 -4.32 -9.61
C LEU A 157 -13.67 -5.09 -9.25
N TYR A 158 -14.68 -4.95 -10.10
CA TYR A 158 -15.91 -5.74 -10.05
C TYR A 158 -15.64 -7.18 -10.48
N PRO A 159 -16.57 -8.12 -10.23
CA PRO A 159 -16.38 -9.53 -10.57
C PRO A 159 -15.89 -9.74 -12.00
N ASN A 160 -14.83 -10.52 -12.15
CA ASN A 160 -14.19 -10.88 -13.42
C ASN A 160 -13.61 -9.71 -14.25
N ALA A 161 -13.62 -8.48 -13.72
CA ALA A 161 -13.00 -7.34 -14.37
C ALA A 161 -11.48 -7.42 -14.27
N MET A 162 -10.79 -6.64 -15.10
CA MET A 162 -9.32 -6.60 -15.08
C MET A 162 -8.80 -5.18 -15.11
N MET A 163 -7.65 -4.95 -14.48
CA MET A 163 -6.84 -3.77 -14.75
C MET A 163 -5.98 -4.03 -15.99
N SER A 164 -5.80 -3.02 -16.83
CA SER A 164 -4.94 -3.11 -18.01
C SER A 164 -3.54 -3.63 -17.63
N PRO A 165 -2.94 -4.56 -18.39
CA PRO A 165 -1.54 -4.89 -18.20
C PRO A 165 -0.72 -3.61 -18.32
N HIS A 166 0.17 -3.34 -17.36
CA HIS A 166 0.95 -2.11 -17.29
C HIS A 166 2.27 -2.33 -16.58
N TRP A 167 3.21 -1.41 -16.73
CA TRP A 167 4.40 -1.36 -15.87
C TRP A 167 4.48 0.00 -15.17
N ASN A 168 5.06 0.03 -13.98
CA ASN A 168 5.37 1.29 -13.29
C ASN A 168 6.69 1.85 -13.86
N MET A 169 6.66 3.10 -14.31
CA MET A 169 7.80 3.72 -15.01
C MET A 169 8.91 4.19 -14.06
N ASN A 170 8.54 4.70 -12.89
CA ASN A 170 9.43 5.41 -11.96
C ASN A 170 9.26 4.99 -10.49
N ALA A 171 8.64 3.84 -10.22
CA ALA A 171 8.38 3.37 -8.86
C ALA A 171 8.25 1.84 -8.77
N HIS A 172 8.60 1.27 -7.62
CA HIS A 172 8.12 -0.05 -7.20
C HIS A 172 6.67 0.07 -6.69
N SER A 173 5.92 -1.02 -6.68
CA SER A 173 4.55 -1.09 -6.19
C SER A 173 4.39 -2.21 -5.16
N ILE A 174 4.02 -1.86 -3.94
CA ILE A 174 3.73 -2.78 -2.84
C ILE A 174 2.21 -2.86 -2.69
N ILE A 175 1.64 -3.98 -3.11
CA ILE A 175 0.20 -4.17 -3.29
C ILE A 175 -0.33 -4.96 -2.09
N TYR A 176 -1.13 -4.32 -1.24
CA TYR A 176 -1.85 -4.96 -0.15
C TYR A 176 -3.31 -5.20 -0.52
N ILE A 177 -3.78 -6.43 -0.36
CA ILE A 177 -5.13 -6.82 -0.74
C ILE A 177 -6.07 -6.54 0.43
N THR A 178 -7.04 -5.64 0.22
CA THR A 178 -7.94 -5.18 1.27
C THR A 178 -9.26 -5.94 1.31
N ARG A 179 -9.70 -6.53 0.19
CA ARG A 179 -10.96 -7.28 0.11
C ARG A 179 -11.01 -8.17 -1.13
N GLY A 180 -11.64 -9.33 -1.00
CA GLY A 180 -11.93 -10.23 -2.12
C GLY A 180 -10.69 -11.00 -2.58
N ASN A 181 -10.70 -11.44 -3.84
CA ASN A 181 -9.62 -12.23 -4.42
C ASN A 181 -9.44 -11.93 -5.91
N GLY A 182 -8.25 -12.23 -6.43
CA GLY A 182 -7.96 -12.11 -7.84
C GLY A 182 -6.64 -12.76 -8.23
N ARG A 183 -6.39 -12.86 -9.53
CA ARG A 183 -5.13 -13.35 -10.07
C ARG A 183 -4.23 -12.18 -10.42
N ILE A 184 -2.99 -12.23 -9.96
CA ILE A 184 -1.94 -11.29 -10.37
C ILE A 184 -0.88 -12.08 -11.15
N GLN A 185 -0.46 -11.52 -12.30
CA GLN A 185 0.72 -11.97 -13.01
C GLN A 185 1.73 -10.82 -13.07
N ILE A 186 3.00 -11.16 -12.84
CA ILE A 186 4.13 -10.23 -12.91
C ILE A 186 5.19 -10.84 -13.83
N VAL A 187 5.57 -10.09 -14.84
CA VAL A 187 6.54 -10.47 -15.87
C VAL A 187 7.77 -9.57 -15.75
N GLY A 188 8.94 -10.20 -15.68
CA GLY A 188 10.23 -9.52 -15.63
C GLY A 188 10.66 -8.89 -16.94
N ASP A 189 11.75 -8.14 -16.89
CA ASP A 189 12.40 -7.51 -18.03
C ASP A 189 12.90 -8.52 -19.08
N ASN A 190 13.23 -9.73 -18.65
CA ASN A 190 13.59 -10.85 -19.52
C ASN A 190 12.38 -11.57 -20.16
N GLY A 191 11.15 -11.10 -19.92
CA GLY A 191 9.92 -11.71 -20.42
C GLY A 191 9.47 -12.96 -19.66
N GLN A 192 10.16 -13.37 -18.59
CA GLN A 192 9.75 -14.50 -17.75
C GLN A 192 8.71 -14.07 -16.73
N THR A 193 7.70 -14.91 -16.53
CA THR A 193 6.73 -14.74 -15.46
C THR A 193 7.38 -15.08 -14.13
N ILE A 194 7.60 -14.06 -13.30
CA ILE A 194 8.20 -14.23 -11.95
C ILE A 194 7.14 -14.48 -10.87
N PHE A 195 5.89 -14.13 -11.15
CA PHE A 195 4.76 -14.41 -10.27
C PHE A 195 3.50 -14.65 -11.12
N ASP A 196 2.79 -15.73 -10.81
CA ASP A 196 1.47 -16.02 -11.35
C ASP A 196 0.67 -16.76 -10.27
N GLY A 197 -0.29 -16.07 -9.66
CA GLY A 197 -1.03 -16.66 -8.55
C GLY A 197 -2.30 -15.93 -8.18
N GLU A 198 -3.19 -16.68 -7.53
CA GLU A 198 -4.34 -16.12 -6.81
C GLU A 198 -3.87 -15.45 -5.52
N VAL A 199 -4.37 -14.24 -5.29
CA VAL A 199 -4.16 -13.45 -4.09
C VAL A 199 -5.49 -13.17 -3.40
N ARG A 200 -5.45 -13.05 -2.08
CA ARG A 200 -6.61 -12.89 -1.21
C ARG A 200 -6.36 -11.80 -0.17
N GLU A 201 -7.43 -11.33 0.45
CA GLU A 201 -7.39 -10.36 1.55
C GLU A 201 -6.30 -10.66 2.59
N GLY A 202 -5.58 -9.60 3.00
CA GLY A 202 -4.48 -9.68 3.97
C GLY A 202 -3.12 -10.01 3.36
N GLN A 203 -3.04 -10.42 2.10
CA GLN A 203 -1.77 -10.73 1.44
C GLN A 203 -1.11 -9.47 0.84
N VAL A 204 0.21 -9.52 0.71
CA VAL A 204 1.03 -8.48 0.06
C VAL A 204 1.78 -9.09 -1.11
N VAL A 205 1.77 -8.41 -2.26
CA VAL A 205 2.59 -8.73 -3.42
C VAL A 205 3.35 -7.48 -3.86
N THR A 206 4.64 -7.63 -4.18
CA THR A 206 5.46 -6.51 -4.67
C THR A 206 5.72 -6.67 -6.16
N ALA A 207 5.45 -5.62 -6.92
CA ALA A 207 5.83 -5.48 -8.31
C ALA A 207 7.01 -4.51 -8.43
N PRO A 208 8.19 -4.98 -8.85
CA PRO A 208 9.32 -4.10 -9.09
C PRO A 208 9.04 -3.04 -10.18
N GLN A 209 9.79 -1.94 -10.17
CA GLN A 209 9.76 -0.95 -11.24
C GLN A 209 10.06 -1.61 -12.58
N SER A 210 9.39 -1.15 -13.64
CA SER A 210 9.52 -1.65 -15.02
C SER A 210 8.99 -3.06 -15.28
N PHE A 211 8.58 -3.81 -14.26
CA PHE A 211 7.99 -5.14 -14.44
C PHE A 211 6.53 -4.99 -14.87
N ALA A 212 6.12 -5.79 -15.85
CA ALA A 212 4.74 -5.76 -16.34
C ALA A 212 3.83 -6.52 -15.38
N VAL A 213 2.69 -5.93 -15.04
CA VAL A 213 1.72 -6.45 -14.08
C VAL A 213 0.34 -6.44 -14.72
N VAL A 214 -0.40 -7.53 -14.53
CA VAL A 214 -1.84 -7.57 -14.78
C VAL A 214 -2.56 -8.05 -13.53
N LYS A 215 -3.74 -7.49 -13.28
CA LYS A 215 -4.60 -7.84 -12.15
C LYS A 215 -5.98 -8.19 -12.69
N LYS A 216 -6.49 -9.38 -12.38
CA LYS A 216 -7.83 -9.81 -12.75
C LYS A 216 -8.61 -10.21 -11.50
N ALA A 217 -9.80 -9.65 -11.34
CA ALA A 217 -10.67 -9.99 -10.21
C ALA A 217 -11.26 -11.40 -10.35
N GLY A 218 -11.43 -12.06 -9.21
CA GLY A 218 -12.25 -13.27 -9.11
C GLY A 218 -13.75 -12.95 -9.13
N SER A 219 -14.57 -13.94 -8.77
CA SER A 219 -16.03 -13.82 -8.78
C SER A 219 -16.62 -12.91 -7.70
N GLN A 220 -15.86 -12.63 -6.63
CA GLN A 220 -16.30 -11.77 -5.52
C GLN A 220 -15.82 -10.31 -5.65
N GLY A 221 -15.15 -9.97 -6.76
CA GLY A 221 -14.45 -8.70 -6.92
C GLY A 221 -13.08 -8.70 -6.21
N PHE A 222 -12.32 -7.65 -6.44
CA PHE A 222 -10.94 -7.54 -5.97
C PHE A 222 -10.59 -6.10 -5.63
N GLU A 223 -10.16 -5.86 -4.40
CA GLU A 223 -9.78 -4.53 -3.91
C GLU A 223 -8.37 -4.53 -3.32
N TRP A 224 -7.61 -3.50 -3.64
CA TRP A 224 -6.25 -3.34 -3.14
C TRP A 224 -5.91 -1.89 -2.86
N VAL A 225 -4.84 -1.72 -2.08
CA VAL A 225 -4.08 -0.48 -1.94
C VAL A 225 -2.64 -0.78 -2.33
N SER A 226 -2.10 0.01 -3.25
CA SER A 226 -0.70 -0.06 -3.68
C SER A 226 0.05 1.16 -3.18
N PHE A 227 1.10 0.94 -2.39
CA PHE A 227 2.09 1.96 -2.07
C PHE A 227 3.15 1.97 -3.16
N LYS A 228 3.48 3.16 -3.68
CA LYS A 228 4.48 3.32 -4.73
C LYS A 228 5.62 4.21 -4.24
N THR A 229 6.85 3.79 -4.54
CA THR A 229 8.09 4.39 -4.02
C THR A 229 8.53 5.66 -4.77
N ASN A 230 7.56 6.49 -5.17
CA ASN A 230 7.77 7.78 -5.81
C ASN A 230 6.54 8.66 -5.56
N ASP A 231 6.72 9.97 -5.37
CA ASP A 231 5.61 10.89 -5.05
C ASP A 231 4.62 11.07 -6.18
N ASN A 232 5.08 10.96 -7.43
CA ASN A 232 4.26 11.04 -8.63
C ASN A 232 4.50 9.80 -9.50
N ALA A 233 4.14 8.63 -8.96
CA ALA A 233 4.35 7.38 -9.66
C ALA A 233 3.48 7.28 -10.92
N GLN A 234 4.11 6.96 -12.04
CA GLN A 234 3.47 6.86 -13.35
C GLN A 234 3.45 5.42 -13.85
N VAL A 235 2.40 5.06 -14.58
CA VAL A 235 2.23 3.75 -15.21
C VAL A 235 2.09 3.90 -16.72
N SER A 236 2.62 2.93 -17.46
CA SER A 236 2.39 2.81 -18.90
C SER A 236 1.56 1.57 -19.17
N GLN A 237 0.43 1.74 -19.86
CA GLN A 237 -0.51 0.67 -20.16
C GLN A 237 -0.16 -0.03 -21.46
N LEU A 238 -0.27 -1.35 -21.51
CA LEU A 238 -0.01 -2.16 -22.70
C LEU A 238 -1.27 -2.33 -23.57
N ALA A 239 -2.46 -2.31 -22.96
CA ALA A 239 -3.73 -2.44 -23.67
C ALA A 239 -4.71 -1.31 -23.32
N GLY A 240 -5.73 -1.12 -24.14
CA GLY A 240 -6.74 -0.06 -23.96
C GLY A 240 -6.45 1.22 -24.74
N ARG A 241 -7.33 2.22 -24.58
CA ARG A 241 -7.32 3.46 -25.36
C ARG A 241 -6.11 4.37 -25.14
N VAL A 242 -5.43 4.25 -24.00
CA VAL A 242 -4.21 5.02 -23.65
C VAL A 242 -2.96 4.15 -23.61
N SER A 243 -2.96 3.05 -24.36
CA SER A 243 -1.84 2.10 -24.36
C SER A 243 -0.68 2.48 -25.25
N THR A 244 0.51 1.97 -24.89
CA THR A 244 1.70 2.01 -25.72
C THR A 244 1.46 1.40 -27.11
N ILE A 245 0.76 0.26 -27.19
CA ILE A 245 0.44 -0.39 -28.45
C ILE A 245 -0.39 0.52 -29.37
N ARG A 246 -1.37 1.26 -28.81
CA ARG A 246 -2.16 2.22 -29.59
C ARG A 246 -1.32 3.42 -30.06
N GLY A 247 -0.34 3.84 -29.27
CA GLY A 247 0.60 4.91 -29.60
C GLY A 247 1.57 4.60 -30.75
N LEU A 248 1.84 3.34 -31.05
CA LEU A 248 2.74 2.94 -32.14
C LEU A 248 2.08 3.04 -33.52
N PRO A 249 2.81 3.38 -34.61
CA PRO A 249 2.28 3.28 -35.97
C PRO A 249 1.80 1.85 -36.29
N VAL A 250 0.71 1.73 -37.06
CA VAL A 250 0.14 0.42 -37.41
C VAL A 250 1.18 -0.49 -38.09
N GLU A 251 2.01 0.08 -38.96
CA GLU A 251 3.07 -0.67 -39.64
C GLU A 251 4.12 -1.22 -38.68
N VAL A 252 4.48 -0.45 -37.62
CA VAL A 252 5.44 -0.92 -36.61
C VAL A 252 4.88 -2.13 -35.89
N VAL A 253 3.60 -2.08 -35.48
CA VAL A 253 2.92 -3.20 -34.82
C VAL A 253 2.83 -4.41 -35.76
N ALA A 254 2.38 -4.21 -37.01
CA ALA A 254 2.23 -5.28 -38.00
C ALA A 254 3.55 -6.01 -38.27
N ASN A 255 4.64 -5.26 -38.48
CA ASN A 255 5.95 -5.85 -38.75
C ASN A 255 6.58 -6.46 -37.50
N SER A 256 6.45 -5.85 -36.32
CA SER A 256 7.03 -6.35 -35.07
C SER A 256 6.43 -7.69 -34.65
N PHE A 257 5.12 -7.88 -34.85
CA PHE A 257 4.42 -9.12 -34.52
C PHE A 257 4.20 -10.06 -35.71
N GLN A 258 4.66 -9.68 -36.91
CA GLN A 258 4.44 -10.42 -38.16
C GLN A 258 2.97 -10.75 -38.42
N ILE A 259 2.10 -9.75 -38.24
CA ILE A 259 0.64 -9.88 -38.42
C ILE A 259 0.15 -9.00 -39.55
N SER A 260 -1.08 -9.26 -40.01
CA SER A 260 -1.73 -8.42 -41.01
C SER A 260 -1.94 -7.00 -40.50
N ARG A 261 -1.99 -6.02 -41.41
CA ARG A 261 -2.33 -4.62 -41.07
C ARG A 261 -3.68 -4.52 -40.38
N GLU A 262 -4.61 -5.41 -40.71
CA GLU A 262 -5.94 -5.45 -40.12
C GLU A 262 -5.92 -5.98 -38.69
N ASP A 263 -5.16 -7.05 -38.42
CA ASP A 263 -4.98 -7.56 -37.06
C ASP A 263 -4.20 -6.56 -36.18
N ALA A 264 -3.23 -5.84 -36.75
CA ALA A 264 -2.57 -4.75 -36.04
C ALA A 264 -3.56 -3.63 -35.66
N ARG A 265 -4.52 -3.28 -36.54
CA ARG A 265 -5.59 -2.33 -36.18
C ARG A 265 -6.51 -2.89 -35.10
N ARG A 266 -6.86 -4.17 -35.16
CA ARG A 266 -7.68 -4.84 -34.12
C ARG A 266 -6.97 -4.85 -32.77
N LEU A 267 -5.69 -5.20 -32.72
CA LEU A 267 -4.86 -5.15 -31.52
C LEU A 267 -4.89 -3.76 -30.85
N LYS A 268 -4.81 -2.70 -31.67
CA LYS A 268 -4.82 -1.32 -31.19
C LYS A 268 -6.19 -0.81 -30.73
N ASN A 269 -7.27 -1.27 -31.36
CA ASN A 269 -8.59 -0.62 -31.26
C ASN A 269 -9.70 -1.49 -30.66
N ASN A 270 -9.52 -2.80 -30.47
CA ASN A 270 -10.57 -3.67 -29.92
C ASN A 270 -10.96 -3.34 -28.47
N ARG A 271 -10.08 -2.67 -27.72
CA ARG A 271 -10.33 -2.25 -26.33
C ARG A 271 -10.29 -0.73 -26.25
N GLU A 272 -11.47 -0.11 -26.20
CA GLU A 272 -11.66 1.35 -26.06
C GLU A 272 -11.68 1.82 -24.59
N GLU A 273 -11.71 0.89 -23.64
CA GLU A 273 -11.69 1.19 -22.21
C GLU A 273 -10.31 1.70 -21.76
N VAL A 274 -10.26 2.45 -20.65
CA VAL A 274 -9.05 3.06 -20.08
C VAL A 274 -8.81 2.49 -18.70
N SER A 275 -7.59 1.99 -18.43
CA SER A 275 -7.09 1.49 -17.13
C SER A 275 -7.80 0.27 -16.54
N VAL A 276 -9.14 0.23 -16.51
CA VAL A 276 -9.97 -0.86 -15.98
C VAL A 276 -10.96 -1.33 -17.02
N PHE A 277 -11.02 -2.63 -17.21
CA PHE A 277 -11.73 -3.24 -18.32
C PHE A 277 -12.82 -4.20 -17.86
N SER A 278 -13.96 -4.12 -18.53
CA SER A 278 -15.09 -5.00 -18.28
C SER A 278 -14.76 -6.46 -18.67
N PRO A 279 -15.39 -7.43 -18.01
CA PRO A 279 -15.28 -8.84 -18.38
C PRO A 279 -15.60 -9.03 -19.86
N SER A 280 -14.79 -9.81 -20.56
CA SER A 280 -15.04 -10.16 -21.96
C SER A 280 -16.28 -11.07 -22.07
N GLN A 281 -17.21 -10.75 -22.98
CA GLN A 281 -18.37 -11.60 -23.26
C GLN A 281 -18.00 -12.94 -23.93
N SER A 282 -16.78 -13.10 -24.43
CA SER A 282 -16.31 -14.29 -25.16
C SER A 282 -16.04 -15.52 -24.30
N GLY A 283 -16.05 -15.42 -22.97
CA GLY A 283 -15.79 -16.56 -22.09
C GLY A 283 -17.00 -17.46 -21.82
N ARG A 284 -18.12 -17.26 -22.53
CA ARG A 284 -19.40 -17.98 -22.30
C ARG A 284 -19.73 -19.00 -23.38
N SER A 285 -18.86 -19.19 -24.36
CA SER A 285 -19.12 -20.00 -25.56
C SER A 285 -18.39 -21.34 -25.60
N ASP A 286 -17.43 -21.61 -24.71
CA ASP A 286 -16.61 -22.83 -24.77
C ASP A 286 -16.95 -23.88 -23.70
N GLU A 287 -18.12 -23.77 -23.04
CA GLU A 287 -18.56 -24.72 -22.00
C GLU A 287 -19.85 -25.47 -22.36
N ILE A 288 -20.30 -25.38 -23.61
CA ILE A 288 -21.39 -26.20 -24.16
C ILE A 288 -20.97 -26.70 -25.55
N ALA A 289 -20.12 -27.73 -25.57
CA ALA A 289 -19.95 -28.66 -26.69
C ALA A 289 -19.53 -30.02 -26.14
#